data_AF-A0A2W4MPM0-F1
#
_entry.id   AF-A0A2W4MPM0-F1
#
_cell.length_a   1.000
_cell.length_b   1.000
_cell.length_c   1.000
_cell.angle_alpha   90.00
_cell.angle_beta   90.00
_cell.angle_gamma   90.00
#
_symmetry.space_group_name_H-M   'P 1'
#
loop_
_entity.id
_entity.type
_entity.pdbx_description
1 polymer ?
#
loop_
_entity_poly.entity_id
_entity_poly.type
_entity_poly.pdbx_seq_one_letter_code
_entity_poly.pdbx_strand_id
1 'polypeptide(L)'
;MDRLELFLGRLDLFLLLFSRWTGLLATAPVFSHRLIPVQVRVALAVVFSLIALPLFAGDPALAFPGDLALAVIRELITGMLV
;
A
#
# COMPACT_ATOMS: atom_id res chain seq x y z
N MET A 1 16.89 -2.54 -20.25
CA MET A 1 15.54 -3.08 -19.99
C MET A 1 15.25 -2.93 -18.49
N ASP A 2 15.58 -1.77 -17.93
CA ASP A 2 16.02 -1.73 -16.53
C ASP A 2 14.91 -1.21 -15.59
N ARG A 3 13.90 -0.53 -16.15
CA ARG A 3 12.81 0.07 -15.38
C ARG A 3 11.78 -0.93 -14.88
N LEU A 4 11.53 -1.99 -15.65
CA LEU A 4 10.57 -3.03 -15.25
C LEU A 4 11.15 -3.87 -14.10
N GLU A 5 12.43 -4.22 -14.18
CA GLU A 5 13.13 -4.96 -13.11
C GLU A 5 13.24 -4.14 -11.83
N LEU A 6 13.53 -2.84 -11.93
CA LEU A 6 13.48 -1.92 -10.79
C LEU A 6 12.09 -1.84 -10.15
N PHE A 7 11.03 -1.87 -10.96
CA PHE A 7 9.66 -1.85 -10.45
C PHE A 7 9.29 -3.19 -9.78
N LEU A 8 9.63 -4.30 -10.41
CA LEU A 8 9.39 -5.65 -9.87
C LEU A 8 10.14 -5.85 -8.54
N GLY A 9 11.38 -5.36 -8.44
CA GLY A 9 12.16 -5.41 -7.19
C GLY A 9 11.55 -4.63 -6.03
N ARG A 10 10.66 -3.65 -6.31
CA ARG A 10 9.99 -2.82 -5.29
C ARG A 10 8.51 -3.15 -5.13
N LEU A 11 8.04 -4.23 -5.76
CA LEU A 11 6.63 -4.60 -5.73
C LEU A 11 6.15 -4.91 -4.31
N ASP A 12 7.00 -5.57 -3.50
CA ASP A 12 6.68 -5.91 -2.12
C ASP A 12 6.43 -4.64 -1.29
N LEU A 13 7.33 -3.67 -1.38
CA LEU A 13 7.18 -2.37 -0.72
C LEU A 13 5.93 -1.62 -1.20
N PHE A 14 5.65 -1.66 -2.50
CA PHE A 14 4.44 -1.08 -3.06
C PHE A 14 3.18 -1.71 -2.46
N LEU A 15 3.13 -3.04 -2.36
CA LEU A 15 1.99 -3.77 -1.79
C LEU A 15 1.76 -3.41 -0.32
N LEU A 16 2.83 -3.25 0.46
CA LEU A 16 2.77 -2.84 1.86
C LEU A 16 2.27 -1.38 2.03
N LEU A 17 2.76 -0.45 1.21
CA LEU A 17 2.28 0.92 1.23
C LEU A 17 0.81 1.00 0.78
N PHE A 18 0.45 0.23 -0.25
CA PHE A 18 -0.91 0.14 -0.77
C PHE A 18 -1.89 -0.42 0.24
N SER A 19 -1.52 -1.48 0.97
CA SER A 19 -2.40 -2.03 2.00
C SER A 19 -2.62 -1.04 3.14
N ARG A 20 -1.59 -0.30 3.56
CA ARG A 20 -1.72 0.78 4.57
C ARG A 20 -2.65 1.89 4.09
N TRP A 21 -2.42 2.44 2.91
CA TRP A 21 -3.29 3.51 2.37
C TRP A 21 -4.73 3.05 2.17
N THR A 22 -4.92 1.81 1.76
CA THR A 22 -6.27 1.22 1.64
C THR A 22 -6.96 1.13 3.00
N GLY A 23 -6.25 0.70 4.04
CA GLY A 23 -6.75 0.68 5.42
C GLY A 23 -7.20 2.07 5.89
N LEU A 24 -6.33 3.07 5.70
CA LEU A 24 -6.60 4.48 6.06
C LEU A 24 -7.83 5.03 5.34
N LEU A 25 -7.91 4.84 4.01
CA LEU A 25 -9.03 5.36 3.21
C LEU A 25 -10.34 4.60 3.45
N ALA A 26 -10.27 3.37 3.97
CA ALA A 26 -11.45 2.59 4.35
C ALA A 26 -12.05 3.05 5.69
N THR A 27 -11.24 3.58 6.61
CA THR A 27 -11.70 4.06 7.92
C THR A 27 -11.90 5.57 7.98
N ALA A 28 -11.22 6.35 7.11
CA ALA A 28 -11.34 7.79 7.07
C ALA A 28 -12.78 8.26 6.74
N PRO A 29 -13.45 9.02 7.62
CA PRO A 29 -14.88 9.37 7.46
C PRO A 29 -15.16 10.20 6.20
N VAL A 30 -14.20 11.01 5.76
CA VAL A 30 -14.31 11.80 4.52
C VAL A 30 -14.39 10.90 3.28
N PHE A 31 -13.59 9.84 3.24
CA PHE A 31 -13.49 8.93 2.09
C PHE A 31 -14.52 7.80 2.13
N SER A 32 -15.02 7.45 3.33
CA SER A 32 -16.05 6.44 3.54
C SER A 32 -17.48 6.94 3.32
N HIS A 33 -17.65 8.18 2.85
CA HIS A 33 -18.95 8.70 2.46
C HIS A 33 -19.51 7.96 1.24
N ARG A 34 -20.82 7.69 1.23
CA ARG A 34 -21.52 6.98 0.13
C ARG A 34 -21.38 7.63 -1.25
N LEU A 35 -20.97 8.89 -1.29
CA LEU A 35 -20.76 9.66 -2.53
C LEU A 35 -19.44 9.30 -3.24
N ILE A 36 -18.48 8.64 -2.56
CA ILE A 36 -17.19 8.32 -3.15
C ILE A 36 -17.18 6.84 -3.57
N PRO A 37 -17.12 6.56 -4.89
CA PRO A 37 -17.05 5.19 -5.39
C PRO A 37 -15.80 4.46 -4.87
N VAL A 38 -15.91 3.14 -4.72
CA VAL A 38 -14.78 2.28 -4.32
C VAL A 38 -13.59 2.46 -5.25
N GLN A 39 -13.86 2.62 -6.55
CA GLN A 39 -12.84 2.80 -7.59
C GLN A 39 -11.97 4.04 -7.33
N VAL A 40 -12.58 5.14 -6.86
CA VAL A 40 -11.84 6.38 -6.55
C VAL A 40 -10.92 6.18 -5.35
N ARG A 41 -11.41 5.49 -4.30
CA ARG A 41 -10.59 5.18 -3.12
C ARG A 41 -9.38 4.30 -3.47
N VAL A 42 -9.61 3.27 -4.29
CA VAL A 42 -8.52 2.38 -4.76
C VAL A 42 -7.51 3.17 -5.61
N ALA A 43 -7.98 4.02 -6.53
CA ALA A 43 -7.09 4.86 -7.33
C ALA A 43 -6.25 5.80 -6.46
N LEU A 44 -6.84 6.42 -5.44
CA LEU A 44 -6.12 7.26 -4.49
C LEU A 44 -5.08 6.47 -3.70
N ALA A 45 -5.43 5.27 -3.21
CA ALA A 45 -4.47 4.40 -2.53
C ALA A 45 -3.26 4.07 -3.42
N VAL A 46 -3.50 3.75 -4.70
CA VAL A 46 -2.42 3.52 -5.67
C VAL A 46 -1.55 4.77 -5.85
N VAL A 47 -2.17 5.94 -6.06
CA VAL A 47 -1.44 7.20 -6.26
C VAL A 47 -0.59 7.54 -5.04
N PHE A 48 -1.15 7.46 -3.83
CA PHE A 48 -0.39 7.73 -2.61
C PHE A 48 0.74 6.73 -2.39
N SER A 49 0.53 5.45 -2.71
CA SER A 49 1.61 4.45 -2.67
C SER A 49 2.73 4.77 -3.65
N LEU A 50 2.41 5.17 -4.88
CA LEU A 50 3.43 5.52 -5.88
C LEU A 50 4.21 6.78 -5.50
N ILE A 51 3.54 7.78 -4.91
CA ILE A 51 4.20 8.99 -4.39
C ILE A 51 5.08 8.65 -3.18
N ALA A 52 4.64 7.74 -2.32
CA ALA A 52 5.38 7.32 -1.14
C ALA A 52 6.57 6.40 -1.48
N LEU A 53 6.46 5.58 -2.52
CA LEU A 53 7.47 4.60 -2.90
C LEU A 53 8.92 5.12 -2.98
N PRO A 54 9.23 6.28 -3.58
CA PRO A 54 10.60 6.82 -3.60
C PRO A 54 11.06 7.40 -2.25
N LEU A 55 10.16 7.64 -1.30
CA LEU A 55 10.49 8.22 0.01
C LEU A 55 11.09 7.18 0.96
N PHE A 56 10.86 5.90 0.71
CA PHE A 56 11.40 4.81 1.51
C PHE A 56 12.68 4.27 0.87
N ALA A 57 13.77 4.28 1.64
CA ALA A 57 15.03 3.68 1.27
C ALA A 57 15.12 2.28 1.90
N GLY A 58 15.28 1.26 1.06
CA GLY A 58 15.45 -0.14 1.48
C GLY A 58 14.25 -1.03 1.18
N ASP A 59 14.53 -2.30 0.97
CA ASP A 59 13.52 -3.32 0.76
C ASP A 59 13.01 -3.85 2.11
N PRO A 60 11.73 -4.25 2.21
CA PRO A 60 11.22 -4.86 3.42
C PRO A 60 12.01 -6.14 3.73
N ALA A 61 12.41 -6.31 4.98
CA ALA A 61 13.14 -7.49 5.45
C ALA A 61 12.21 -8.70 5.53
N LEU A 62 11.90 -9.30 4.38
CA LEU A 62 11.08 -10.49 4.24
C LEU A 62 12.00 -11.70 4.11
N ALA A 63 11.97 -12.60 5.09
CA ALA A 63 12.84 -13.78 5.10
C ALA A 63 12.20 -14.94 4.30
N PHE A 64 10.87 -15.03 4.33
CA PHE A 64 10.10 -16.06 3.63
C PHE A 64 8.93 -15.45 2.85
N PRO A 65 8.45 -16.11 1.77
CA PRO A 65 7.30 -15.63 1.01
C PRO A 65 6.03 -15.42 1.84
N GLY A 66 5.84 -16.22 2.91
CA GLY A 66 4.71 -16.08 3.83
C GLY A 66 4.75 -14.80 4.67
N ASP A 67 5.93 -14.22 4.88
CA ASP A 67 6.09 -12.99 5.66
C ASP A 67 5.45 -11.80 4.96
N LEU A 68 5.39 -11.80 3.62
CA LEU A 68 4.72 -10.74 2.85
C LEU A 68 3.23 -10.69 3.17
N ALA A 69 2.55 -11.84 3.20
CA ALA A 69 1.13 -11.89 3.51
C ALA A 69 0.84 -11.37 4.93
N LEU A 70 1.65 -11.79 5.90
CA LEU A 70 1.55 -11.30 7.29
C LEU A 70 1.83 -9.80 7.38
N ALA A 71 2.85 -9.31 6.66
CA ALA A 71 3.19 -7.90 6.61
C ALA A 71 2.08 -7.07 5.95
N VAL A 72 1.45 -7.57 4.88
CA VAL A 72 0.30 -6.93 4.22
C VAL A 72 -0.87 -6.81 5.19
N ILE A 73 -1.21 -7.89 5.91
CA ILE A 73 -2.27 -7.87 6.93
C ILE A 73 -1.92 -6.87 8.03
N ARG A 74 -0.68 -6.87 8.52
CA ARG A 74 -0.20 -5.94 9.54
C ARG A 74 -0.35 -4.49 9.07
N GLU A 75 0.11 -4.16 7.87
CA GLU A 75 0.02 -2.80 7.33
C GLU A 75 -1.41 -2.37 7.05
N LEU A 76 -2.28 -3.29 6.61
CA LEU A 76 -3.71 -3.02 6.45
C LEU A 76 -4.35 -2.65 7.80
N ILE A 77 -4.13 -3.47 8.83
CA ILE A 77 -4.65 -3.20 10.18
C ILE A 77 -4.08 -1.89 10.72
N THR A 78 -2.78 -1.66 10.55
CA THR A 78 -2.11 -0.42 10.99
C THR A 78 -2.75 0.80 10.32
N GLY A 79 -3.05 0.71 9.02
CA GLY A 79 -3.75 1.78 8.30
C GLY A 79 -5.19 1.99 8.79
N MET A 80 -5.89 0.96 9.24
CA MET A 80 -7.24 1.11 9.80
C MET A 80 -7.25 1.74 11.20
N LEU A 81 -6.16 1.60 11.96
CA LEU A 81 -6.04 2.08 13.34
C LEU A 81 -5.62 3.55 13.46
N VAL A 82 -5.01 4.09 12.41
CA VAL A 82 -4.57 5.49 12.31
C VAL A 82 -5.69 6.31 11.67
#